data_AF-A0A6L7KI12-F1
#
_entry.id   AF-A0A6L7KI12-F1
#
_cell.length_a   1.000
_cell.length_b   1.000
_cell.length_c   1.000
_cell.angle_alpha   90.00
_cell.angle_beta   90.00
_cell.angle_gamma   90.00
#
_symmetry.space_group_name_H-M   'P 1'
#
loop_
_entity.id
_entity.type
_entity.pdbx_description
1 polymer ?
#
loop_
_entity_poly.entity_id
_entity_poly.type
_entity_poly.pdbx_seq_one_letter_code
_entity_poly.pdbx_strand_id
1 'polypeptide(L)'
;MGRRVLLVRHGHEPADDRVVTWLTQAGFEIDSRKPFAGELLGEPGDDLGGTVVFGGIYNVYETDKHPFLNEEYRWIDRCIEAEVPVLGICQGAQMIAHHLGAWAGARTDGTFEFGYFRVDPTAEAAGFMDAPLWVTQAHFHTFDLPDGAIRLAGNDNYENQAFRHGDNVFGLQFHPEVTIEGFRRWQNQKWDVYDRPGVQQPDVQTRLMHEHDAAQAEWFYGFLDSLFGGPS
;
A
#
# COMPACT_ATOMS: atom_id res chain seq x y z
N MET A 1 22.41 -0.63 10.09
CA MET A 1 21.07 -0.73 9.48
C MET A 1 21.23 -0.58 7.98
N GLY A 2 20.57 -1.44 7.21
CA GLY A 2 20.60 -1.36 5.75
C GLY A 2 20.14 0.01 5.25
N ARG A 3 20.75 0.49 4.17
CA ARG A 3 20.44 1.80 3.58
C ARG A 3 19.72 1.68 2.24
N ARG A 4 19.59 0.46 1.70
CA ARG A 4 18.85 0.20 0.46
C ARG A 4 17.40 -0.14 0.78
N VAL A 5 16.45 0.46 0.08
CA VAL A 5 15.02 0.07 0.14
C VAL A 5 14.59 -0.39 -1.24
N LEU A 6 14.04 -1.61 -1.31
CA LEU A 6 13.57 -2.18 -2.56
C LEU A 6 12.09 -1.86 -2.81
N LEU A 7 11.81 -1.20 -3.92
CA LEU A 7 10.45 -0.85 -4.36
C LEU A 7 9.98 -1.81 -5.46
N VAL A 8 9.01 -2.65 -5.15
CA VAL A 8 8.36 -3.57 -6.11
C VAL A 8 7.19 -2.83 -6.78
N ARG A 9 7.31 -2.59 -8.09
CA ARG A 9 6.35 -1.79 -8.88
C ARG A 9 5.58 -2.65 -9.87
N HIS A 10 4.29 -2.38 -10.04
CA HIS A 10 3.40 -3.08 -10.98
C HIS A 10 2.93 -2.22 -12.16
N GLY A 11 3.60 -1.09 -12.40
CA GLY A 11 3.24 -0.16 -13.46
C GLY A 11 4.39 0.73 -13.93
N HIS A 12 4.03 1.68 -14.79
CA HIS A 12 4.95 2.69 -15.35
C HIS A 12 4.66 4.09 -14.84
N GLU A 13 4.02 4.19 -13.68
CA GLU A 13 3.82 5.48 -13.04
C GLU A 13 5.17 6.14 -12.74
N PRO A 14 5.25 7.48 -12.85
CA PRO A 14 6.47 8.21 -12.50
C PRO A 14 6.79 8.00 -11.01
N ALA A 15 8.09 8.02 -10.69
CA ALA A 15 8.59 7.89 -9.34
C ALA A 15 8.51 9.24 -8.58
N ASP A 16 7.32 9.82 -8.51
CA ASP A 16 7.03 11.11 -7.86
C ASP A 16 6.06 10.99 -6.67
N ASP A 17 5.94 9.78 -6.13
CA ASP A 17 5.17 9.47 -4.92
C ASP A 17 5.92 9.85 -3.62
N ARG A 18 5.19 9.81 -2.50
CA ARG A 18 5.71 10.16 -1.18
C ARG A 18 6.74 9.16 -0.67
N VAL A 19 6.69 7.88 -1.05
CA VAL A 19 7.72 6.90 -0.64
C VAL A 19 9.06 7.29 -1.25
N VAL A 20 9.10 7.57 -2.55
CA VAL A 20 10.33 8.00 -3.24
C VAL A 20 10.83 9.34 -2.69
N THR A 21 9.91 10.29 -2.46
CA THR A 21 10.24 11.60 -1.88
C THR A 21 10.90 11.43 -0.51
N TRP A 22 10.28 10.64 0.38
CA TRP A 22 10.78 10.40 1.73
C TRP A 22 12.12 9.68 1.73
N LEU A 23 12.25 8.58 0.97
CA LEU A 23 13.50 7.81 0.87
C LEU A 23 14.67 8.68 0.39
N THR A 24 14.42 9.53 -0.60
CA THR A 24 15.42 10.46 -1.13
C THR A 24 15.86 11.47 -0.06
N GLN A 25 14.90 12.05 0.68
CA GLN A 25 15.19 13.01 1.76
C GLN A 25 15.92 12.38 2.95
N ALA A 26 15.58 11.13 3.28
CA ALA A 26 16.21 10.36 4.35
C ALA A 26 17.57 9.75 3.95
N GLY A 27 17.98 9.88 2.67
CA GLY A 27 19.26 9.41 2.18
C GLY A 27 19.35 7.89 2.04
N PHE A 28 18.23 7.21 1.77
CA PHE A 28 18.21 5.81 1.39
C PHE A 28 18.61 5.64 -0.09
N GLU A 29 19.24 4.51 -0.40
CA GLU A 29 19.40 4.04 -1.76
C GLU A 29 18.10 3.38 -2.23
N ILE A 30 17.54 3.87 -3.33
CA ILE A 30 16.28 3.35 -3.88
C ILE A 30 16.59 2.32 -4.96
N ASP A 31 16.18 1.07 -4.74
CA ASP A 31 16.25 -0.02 -5.72
C ASP A 31 14.84 -0.33 -6.23
N SER A 32 14.47 0.18 -7.40
CA SER A 32 13.14 -0.04 -7.97
C SER A 32 13.16 -1.20 -8.96
N ARG A 33 12.26 -2.18 -8.76
CA ARG A 33 12.11 -3.36 -9.61
C ARG A 33 10.70 -3.54 -10.12
N LYS A 34 10.57 -4.17 -11.29
CA LYS A 34 9.33 -4.47 -12.01
C LYS A 34 9.28 -5.95 -12.38
N PRO A 35 8.86 -6.85 -11.47
CA PRO A 35 8.81 -8.28 -11.75
C PRO A 35 7.91 -8.63 -12.94
N PHE A 36 6.82 -7.89 -13.15
CA PHE A 36 5.97 -8.03 -14.33
C PHE A 36 6.70 -7.78 -15.66
N ALA A 37 7.85 -7.09 -15.64
CA ALA A 37 8.72 -6.86 -16.79
C ALA A 37 9.93 -7.82 -16.85
N GLY A 38 9.96 -8.85 -15.98
CA GLY A 38 11.00 -9.88 -15.94
C GLY A 38 12.21 -9.54 -15.06
N GLU A 39 12.15 -8.47 -14.27
CA GLU A 39 13.21 -8.15 -13.31
C GLU A 39 13.09 -9.04 -12.06
N LEU A 40 14.19 -9.64 -11.63
CA LEU A 40 14.22 -10.49 -10.43
C LEU A 40 14.39 -9.62 -9.17
N LEU A 41 13.83 -10.11 -8.05
CA LEU A 41 13.95 -9.45 -6.75
C LEU A 41 15.19 -9.95 -5.99
N GLY A 42 15.64 -11.18 -6.27
CA GLY A 42 16.85 -11.74 -5.69
C GLY A 42 16.64 -12.23 -4.25
N GLU A 43 17.67 -12.09 -3.42
CA GLU A 43 17.62 -12.41 -1.99
C GLU A 43 17.79 -11.11 -1.17
N PRO A 44 17.17 -10.99 0.01
CA PRO A 44 17.43 -9.87 0.90
C PRO A 44 18.90 -9.94 1.38
N GLY A 45 19.68 -8.94 1.02
CA GLY A 45 21.06 -8.78 1.50
C GLY A 45 21.12 -8.01 2.81
N ASP A 46 22.25 -8.07 3.52
CA ASP A 46 22.48 -7.35 4.78
C ASP A 46 22.35 -5.82 4.66
N ASP A 47 22.39 -5.30 3.43
CA ASP A 47 22.27 -3.89 3.09
C ASP A 47 20.80 -3.42 2.95
N LEU A 48 19.84 -4.34 2.93
CA LEU A 48 18.42 -4.06 2.76
C LEU A 48 17.82 -3.53 4.08
N GLY A 49 17.44 -2.26 4.07
CA GLY A 49 16.77 -1.59 5.19
C GLY A 49 15.25 -1.74 5.19
N GLY A 50 14.66 -2.18 4.08
CA GLY A 50 13.21 -2.38 3.96
C GLY A 50 12.76 -2.64 2.54
N THR A 51 11.48 -2.96 2.37
CA THR A 51 10.84 -3.10 1.06
C THR A 51 9.43 -2.54 1.03
N VAL A 52 9.03 -2.01 -0.13
CA VAL A 52 7.66 -1.55 -0.39
C VAL A 52 7.12 -2.28 -1.61
N VAL A 53 6.00 -2.99 -1.45
CA VAL A 53 5.26 -3.67 -2.51
C VAL A 53 4.04 -2.81 -2.87
N PHE A 54 4.06 -2.20 -4.05
CA PHE A 54 3.06 -1.21 -4.45
C PHE A 54 1.75 -1.82 -4.95
N GLY A 55 0.75 -0.97 -5.17
CA GLY A 55 -0.46 -1.34 -5.88
C GLY A 55 -0.21 -1.75 -7.34
N GLY A 56 -1.23 -2.35 -7.95
CA GLY A 56 -1.18 -2.84 -9.32
C GLY A 56 -2.55 -3.31 -9.79
N ILE A 57 -2.61 -3.77 -11.05
CA ILE A 57 -3.84 -4.23 -11.70
C ILE A 57 -4.01 -5.75 -11.63
N TYR A 58 -3.11 -6.46 -10.96
CA TYR A 58 -3.04 -7.91 -10.99
C TYR A 58 -3.83 -8.52 -9.84
N ASN A 59 -4.58 -9.57 -10.15
CA ASN A 59 -5.26 -10.35 -9.14
C ASN A 59 -4.22 -11.24 -8.45
N VAL A 60 -4.09 -11.09 -7.13
CA VAL A 60 -3.04 -11.73 -6.32
C VAL A 60 -3.07 -13.27 -6.41
N TYR A 61 -4.25 -13.85 -6.61
CA TYR A 61 -4.44 -15.30 -6.73
C TYR A 61 -4.21 -15.86 -8.16
N GLU A 62 -3.92 -15.03 -9.16
CA GLU A 62 -3.77 -15.48 -10.57
C GLU A 62 -2.32 -15.82 -10.95
N THR A 63 -1.60 -16.53 -10.08
CA THR A 63 -0.18 -16.91 -10.27
C THR A 63 0.07 -17.73 -11.53
N ASP A 64 -0.91 -18.54 -11.98
CA ASP A 64 -0.83 -19.28 -13.25
C ASP A 64 -0.80 -18.36 -14.47
N LYS A 65 -1.51 -17.22 -14.41
CA LYS A 65 -1.55 -16.21 -15.50
C LYS A 65 -0.39 -15.23 -15.40
N HIS A 66 0.05 -14.96 -14.18
CA HIS A 66 1.07 -13.98 -13.85
C HIS A 66 2.19 -14.63 -13.00
N PRO A 67 3.09 -15.43 -13.61
CA PRO A 67 4.08 -16.19 -12.85
C PRO A 67 5.04 -15.35 -12.01
N PHE A 68 5.23 -14.07 -12.35
CA PHE A 68 6.04 -13.14 -11.57
C PHE A 68 5.50 -12.92 -10.15
N LEU A 69 4.20 -13.14 -9.92
CA LEU A 69 3.62 -13.06 -8.56
C LEU A 69 4.28 -14.09 -7.62
N ASN A 70 4.72 -15.25 -8.13
CA ASN A 70 5.44 -16.23 -7.31
C ASN A 70 6.81 -15.70 -6.85
N GLU A 71 7.49 -14.89 -7.68
CA GLU A 71 8.73 -14.23 -7.30
C GLU A 71 8.49 -13.17 -6.22
N GLU A 72 7.39 -12.43 -6.32
CA GLU A 72 6.98 -11.46 -5.31
C GLU A 72 6.59 -12.13 -3.98
N TYR A 73 5.89 -13.28 -4.02
CA TYR A 73 5.59 -14.07 -2.82
C TYR A 73 6.84 -14.61 -2.16
N ARG A 74 7.77 -15.17 -2.97
CA ARG A 74 9.07 -15.62 -2.48
C ARG A 74 9.84 -14.47 -1.82
N TRP A 75 9.79 -13.27 -2.40
CA TRP A 75 10.43 -12.08 -1.83
C TRP A 75 9.81 -11.64 -0.51
N ILE A 76 8.48 -11.61 -0.42
CA ILE A 76 7.75 -11.27 0.81
C ILE A 76 8.14 -12.25 1.92
N ASP A 77 8.07 -13.56 1.64
CA ASP A 77 8.45 -14.63 2.58
C ASP A 77 9.86 -14.42 3.14
N ARG A 78 10.84 -14.20 2.24
CA ARG A 78 12.24 -13.97 2.63
C ARG A 78 12.46 -12.70 3.44
N CYS A 79 11.72 -11.63 3.15
CA CYS A 79 11.79 -10.41 3.96
C CYS A 79 11.22 -10.64 5.36
N ILE A 80 10.11 -11.37 5.48
CA ILE A 80 9.51 -11.73 6.77
C ILE A 80 10.47 -12.61 7.58
N GLU A 81 11.02 -13.67 6.99
CA GLU A 81 11.99 -14.57 7.63
C GLU A 81 13.26 -13.84 8.10
N ALA A 82 13.72 -12.84 7.33
CA ALA A 82 14.89 -12.04 7.64
C ALA A 82 14.61 -10.83 8.56
N GLU A 83 13.37 -10.68 9.05
CA GLU A 83 12.92 -9.54 9.85
C GLU A 83 13.19 -8.18 9.19
N VAL A 84 13.15 -8.13 7.85
CA VAL A 84 13.24 -6.89 7.07
C VAL A 84 11.88 -6.19 7.08
N PRO A 85 11.80 -4.87 7.35
CA PRO A 85 10.54 -4.14 7.30
C PRO A 85 9.86 -4.24 5.92
N VAL A 86 8.56 -4.59 5.90
CA VAL A 86 7.76 -4.77 4.69
C VAL A 86 6.53 -3.86 4.74
N LEU A 87 6.34 -3.06 3.69
CA LEU A 87 5.13 -2.28 3.47
C LEU A 87 4.42 -2.75 2.20
N GLY A 88 3.22 -3.30 2.31
CA GLY A 88 2.32 -3.56 1.19
C GLY A 88 1.29 -2.44 1.03
N ILE A 89 1.12 -1.94 -0.19
CA ILE A 89 0.13 -0.90 -0.52
C ILE A 89 -0.84 -1.44 -1.57
N CYS A 90 -2.15 -1.32 -1.31
CA CYS A 90 -3.24 -1.79 -2.15
C CYS A 90 -3.06 -3.27 -2.56
N GLN A 91 -2.71 -3.57 -3.82
CA GLN A 91 -2.37 -4.92 -4.25
C GLN A 91 -1.28 -5.54 -3.36
N GLY A 92 -0.25 -4.80 -2.96
CA GLY A 92 0.79 -5.31 -2.07
C GLY A 92 0.26 -5.74 -0.69
N ALA A 93 -0.72 -5.02 -0.13
CA ALA A 93 -1.36 -5.42 1.12
C ALA A 93 -2.17 -6.72 0.94
N GLN A 94 -2.89 -6.83 -0.18
CA GLN A 94 -3.64 -8.04 -0.56
C GLN A 94 -2.69 -9.24 -0.78
N MET A 95 -1.51 -9.00 -1.36
CA MET A 95 -0.49 -10.03 -1.57
C MET A 95 0.05 -10.55 -0.24
N ILE A 96 0.41 -9.66 0.69
CA ILE A 96 0.86 -10.07 2.03
C ILE A 96 -0.24 -10.89 2.71
N ALA A 97 -1.49 -10.41 2.67
CA ALA A 97 -2.59 -11.11 3.31
C ALA A 97 -2.82 -12.50 2.69
N HIS A 98 -2.86 -12.57 1.37
CA HIS A 98 -3.04 -13.82 0.63
C HIS A 98 -1.91 -14.82 0.88
N HIS A 99 -0.68 -14.34 0.89
CA HIS A 99 0.51 -15.16 1.14
C HIS A 99 0.50 -15.77 2.54
N LEU A 100 0.02 -15.02 3.53
CA LEU A 100 -0.19 -15.47 4.91
C LEU A 100 -1.45 -16.32 5.09
N GLY A 101 -2.09 -16.75 4.00
CA GLY A 101 -3.20 -17.70 4.01
C GLY A 101 -4.60 -17.08 4.10
N ALA A 102 -4.73 -15.76 4.13
CA ALA A 102 -6.04 -15.10 4.09
C ALA A 102 -6.64 -15.09 2.67
N TRP A 103 -7.96 -14.92 2.58
CA TRP A 103 -8.60 -14.64 1.32
C TRP A 103 -8.31 -13.19 0.88
N ALA A 104 -8.16 -12.97 -0.43
CA ALA A 104 -8.07 -11.64 -1.03
C ALA A 104 -8.71 -11.64 -2.42
N GLY A 105 -9.53 -10.64 -2.73
CA GLY A 105 -10.23 -10.55 -4.00
C GLY A 105 -11.37 -9.53 -4.03
N ALA A 106 -12.13 -9.55 -5.13
CA ALA A 106 -13.25 -8.64 -5.34
C ALA A 106 -14.40 -8.88 -4.37
N ARG A 107 -15.00 -7.78 -3.88
CA ARG A 107 -16.27 -7.85 -3.17
C ARG A 107 -17.41 -8.27 -4.09
N THR A 108 -18.39 -8.98 -3.54
CA THR A 108 -19.59 -9.42 -4.26
C THR A 108 -20.64 -8.33 -4.42
N ASP A 109 -20.61 -7.29 -3.58
CA ASP A 109 -21.57 -6.17 -3.60
C ASP A 109 -21.22 -5.10 -4.65
N GLY A 110 -20.04 -5.18 -5.26
CA GLY A 110 -19.58 -4.25 -6.30
C GLY A 110 -19.18 -2.87 -5.79
N THR A 111 -19.10 -2.66 -4.47
CA THR A 111 -18.69 -1.39 -3.87
C THR A 111 -17.25 -1.07 -4.25
N PHE A 112 -16.99 0.15 -4.70
CA PHE A 112 -15.68 0.67 -5.05
C PHE A 112 -15.36 1.85 -4.12
N GLU A 113 -14.11 1.96 -3.69
CA GLU A 113 -13.59 3.21 -3.13
C GLU A 113 -12.64 3.84 -4.14
N PHE A 114 -13.08 4.94 -4.74
CA PHE A 114 -12.23 5.81 -5.55
C PHE A 114 -12.49 7.28 -5.17
N GLY A 115 -11.49 7.90 -4.55
CA GLY A 115 -11.65 9.20 -3.88
C GLY A 115 -10.89 9.29 -2.57
N TYR A 116 -11.32 10.19 -1.69
CA TYR A 116 -10.76 10.34 -0.33
C TYR A 116 -11.79 9.85 0.68
N PHE A 117 -11.50 8.78 1.40
CA PHE A 117 -12.44 8.18 2.34
C PHE A 117 -11.90 8.27 3.75
N ARG A 118 -12.80 8.49 4.69
CA ARG A 118 -12.48 8.38 6.10
C ARG A 118 -12.16 6.93 6.45
N VAL A 119 -11.10 6.75 7.20
CA VAL A 119 -10.70 5.50 7.84
C VAL A 119 -10.57 5.76 9.33
N ASP A 120 -11.18 4.89 10.13
CA ASP A 120 -11.20 4.98 11.58
C ASP A 120 -10.24 3.92 12.16
N PRO A 121 -9.37 4.30 13.12
CA PRO A 121 -8.45 3.37 13.76
C PRO A 121 -9.18 2.39 14.69
N THR A 122 -8.63 1.20 14.84
CA THR A 122 -9.02 0.25 15.88
C THR A 122 -8.39 0.61 17.22
N ALA A 123 -8.74 -0.08 18.30
CA ALA A 123 -8.12 0.12 19.61
C ALA A 123 -6.62 -0.25 19.61
N GLU A 124 -6.23 -1.15 18.71
CA GLU A 124 -4.88 -1.67 18.55
C GLU A 124 -3.99 -0.77 17.67
N ALA A 125 -4.54 0.31 17.12
CA ALA A 125 -3.85 1.24 16.22
C ALA A 125 -2.98 2.28 16.94
N ALA A 126 -2.89 2.25 18.28
CA ALA A 126 -2.14 3.24 19.05
C ALA A 126 -0.68 3.31 18.60
N GLY A 127 -0.20 4.53 18.29
CA GLY A 127 1.14 4.78 17.74
C GLY A 127 1.29 4.49 16.24
N PHE A 128 0.29 3.88 15.60
CA PHE A 128 0.17 3.80 14.14
C PHE A 128 -0.78 4.88 13.60
N MET A 129 -1.98 4.99 14.18
CA MET A 129 -3.02 5.96 13.80
C MET A 129 -3.88 6.26 15.03
N ASP A 130 -3.65 7.40 15.69
CA ASP A 130 -4.33 7.74 16.95
C ASP A 130 -5.67 8.47 16.75
N ALA A 131 -5.94 8.92 15.52
CA ALA A 131 -7.17 9.59 15.16
C ALA A 131 -7.61 9.19 13.75
N PRO A 132 -8.92 9.24 13.48
CA PRO A 132 -9.45 9.02 12.15
C PRO A 132 -8.84 9.93 11.09
N LEU A 133 -8.57 9.37 9.91
CA LEU A 133 -7.88 10.05 8.82
C LEU A 133 -8.66 9.88 7.51
N TRP A 134 -8.67 10.92 6.68
CA TRP A 134 -9.19 10.82 5.32
C TRP A 134 -8.04 10.50 4.39
N VAL A 135 -8.15 9.38 3.65
CA VAL A 135 -7.07 8.84 2.82
C VAL A 135 -7.51 8.57 1.40
N THR A 136 -6.58 8.67 0.46
CA THR A 136 -6.77 8.34 -0.95
C THR A 136 -7.06 6.85 -1.12
N GLN A 137 -8.12 6.53 -1.85
CA GLN A 137 -8.51 5.16 -2.19
C GLN A 137 -8.65 5.00 -3.70
N ALA A 138 -8.32 3.81 -4.20
CA ALA A 138 -8.55 3.39 -5.58
C ALA A 138 -8.61 1.86 -5.68
N HIS A 139 -9.64 1.25 -5.08
CA HIS A 139 -9.76 -0.21 -5.04
C HIS A 139 -11.21 -0.72 -4.99
N PHE A 140 -11.31 -2.02 -5.26
CA PHE A 140 -12.56 -2.80 -5.17
C PHE A 140 -12.35 -4.22 -4.68
N HIS A 141 -11.09 -4.61 -4.61
CA HIS A 141 -10.64 -5.78 -3.89
C HIS A 141 -10.48 -5.43 -2.42
N THR A 142 -10.57 -6.47 -1.61
CA THR A 142 -10.26 -6.44 -0.19
C THR A 142 -9.54 -7.74 0.18
N PHE A 143 -9.29 -7.93 1.46
CA PHE A 143 -8.67 -9.10 2.03
C PHE A 143 -9.27 -9.39 3.41
N ASP A 144 -9.28 -10.67 3.79
CA ASP A 144 -9.48 -11.07 5.17
C ASP A 144 -8.22 -10.80 5.99
N LEU A 145 -8.38 -10.66 7.30
CA LEU A 145 -7.24 -10.48 8.20
C LEU A 145 -6.47 -11.81 8.33
N PRO A 146 -5.16 -11.85 8.04
CA PRO A 146 -4.36 -13.07 8.22
C PRO A 146 -4.28 -13.52 9.67
N ASP A 147 -4.08 -14.83 9.87
CA ASP A 147 -3.86 -15.38 11.20
C ASP A 147 -2.63 -14.72 11.85
N GLY A 148 -2.79 -14.27 13.10
CA GLY A 148 -1.75 -13.56 13.85
C GLY A 148 -1.52 -12.10 13.41
N ALA A 149 -2.22 -11.60 12.40
CA ALA A 149 -2.22 -10.18 12.09
C ALA A 149 -3.18 -9.40 13.01
N ILE A 150 -2.87 -8.12 13.21
CA ILE A 150 -3.66 -7.18 13.98
C ILE A 150 -4.26 -6.18 13.02
N ARG A 151 -5.59 -6.06 13.01
CA ARG A 151 -6.29 -5.03 12.26
C ARG A 151 -6.07 -3.67 12.92
N LEU A 152 -5.66 -2.69 12.14
CA LEU A 152 -5.31 -1.34 12.61
C LEU A 152 -6.34 -0.30 12.21
N ALA A 153 -7.02 -0.49 11.09
CA ALA A 153 -7.96 0.52 10.61
C ALA A 153 -9.01 -0.11 9.68
N GLY A 154 -10.18 0.54 9.61
CA GLY A 154 -11.30 0.14 8.76
C GLY A 154 -12.26 1.30 8.48
N ASN A 155 -13.26 1.07 7.65
CA ASN A 155 -14.39 1.98 7.47
C ASN A 155 -15.68 1.20 7.14
N ASP A 156 -16.77 1.92 6.90
CA ASP A 156 -18.10 1.31 6.66
C ASP A 156 -18.15 0.45 5.38
N ASN A 157 -17.36 0.79 4.37
CA ASN A 157 -17.34 0.04 3.11
C ASN A 157 -16.44 -1.20 3.21
N TYR A 158 -15.30 -1.06 3.87
CA TYR A 158 -14.24 -2.05 3.96
C TYR A 158 -13.74 -2.18 5.40
N GLU A 159 -14.02 -3.33 6.01
CA GLU A 159 -13.62 -3.62 7.39
C GLU A 159 -12.09 -3.57 7.58
N ASN A 160 -11.34 -4.04 6.58
CA ASN A 160 -9.89 -4.14 6.59
C ASN A 160 -9.28 -3.08 5.67
N GLN A 161 -8.79 -1.98 6.27
CA GLN A 161 -8.09 -0.90 5.57
C GLN A 161 -6.59 -0.89 5.90
N ALA A 162 -6.20 -1.31 7.10
CA ALA A 162 -4.81 -1.51 7.47
C ALA A 162 -4.65 -2.68 8.45
N PHE A 163 -3.53 -3.39 8.34
CA PHE A 163 -3.12 -4.40 9.31
C PHE A 163 -1.61 -4.41 9.53
N ARG A 164 -1.20 -5.02 10.63
CA ARG A 164 0.19 -5.35 10.93
C ARG A 164 0.34 -6.83 11.24
N HIS A 165 1.42 -7.45 10.77
CA HIS A 165 1.84 -8.80 11.13
C HIS A 165 3.25 -8.75 11.72
N GLY A 166 3.47 -9.38 12.88
CA GLY A 166 4.71 -9.16 13.63
C GLY A 166 4.93 -7.66 13.94
N ASP A 167 6.17 -7.22 14.10
CA ASP A 167 6.47 -5.83 14.48
C ASP A 167 6.76 -4.90 13.29
N ASN A 168 7.00 -5.45 12.09
CA ASN A 168 7.56 -4.71 10.96
C ASN A 168 6.92 -5.01 9.59
N VAL A 169 5.83 -5.79 9.53
CA VAL A 169 5.08 -6.04 8.28
C VAL A 169 3.75 -5.32 8.35
N PHE A 170 3.52 -4.40 7.43
CA PHE A 170 2.30 -3.60 7.35
C PHE A 170 1.64 -3.73 5.99
N GLY A 171 0.31 -3.87 5.97
CA GLY A 171 -0.50 -3.80 4.76
C GLY A 171 -1.48 -2.65 4.85
N LEU A 172 -1.45 -1.75 3.87
CA LEU A 172 -2.36 -0.61 3.72
C LEU A 172 -3.19 -0.81 2.44
N GLN A 173 -4.52 -0.86 2.56
CA GLN A 173 -5.40 -0.95 1.39
C GLN A 173 -5.47 0.38 0.63
N PHE A 174 -5.36 1.49 1.36
CA PHE A 174 -5.36 2.85 0.84
C PHE A 174 -4.00 3.28 0.30
N HIS A 175 -3.98 4.46 -0.33
CA HIS A 175 -2.86 5.00 -1.10
C HIS A 175 -2.27 6.29 -0.51
N PRO A 176 -1.64 6.22 0.68
CA PRO A 176 -1.07 7.41 1.31
C PRO A 176 0.19 7.92 0.58
N GLU A 177 0.78 7.09 -0.28
CA GLU A 177 1.91 7.45 -1.14
C GLU A 177 1.55 8.47 -2.21
N VAL A 178 0.27 8.56 -2.59
CA VAL A 178 -0.18 9.32 -3.76
C VAL A 178 -0.26 10.80 -3.47
N THR A 179 0.54 11.59 -4.19
CA THR A 179 0.52 13.06 -4.14
C THR A 179 -0.73 13.64 -4.81
N ILE A 180 -0.97 14.95 -4.62
CA ILE A 180 -2.02 15.69 -5.35
C ILE A 180 -1.86 15.51 -6.86
N GLU A 181 -0.64 15.61 -7.37
CA GLU A 181 -0.34 15.41 -8.79
C GLU A 181 -0.64 13.98 -9.23
N GLY A 182 -0.27 12.99 -8.43
CA GLY A 182 -0.60 11.58 -8.65
C GLY A 182 -2.10 11.33 -8.73
N PHE A 183 -2.85 11.83 -7.75
CA PHE A 183 -4.29 11.65 -7.73
C PHE A 183 -4.98 12.38 -8.88
N ARG A 184 -4.53 13.59 -9.25
CA ARG A 184 -5.03 14.28 -10.45
C ARG A 184 -4.76 13.49 -11.73
N ARG A 185 -3.64 12.76 -11.83
CA ARG A 185 -3.43 11.85 -12.98
C ARG A 185 -4.49 10.78 -13.01
N TRP A 186 -4.81 10.15 -11.88
CA TRP A 186 -5.87 9.14 -11.78
C TRP A 186 -7.24 9.69 -12.18
N GLN A 187 -7.62 10.87 -11.69
CA GLN A 187 -8.88 11.53 -12.08
C GLN A 187 -8.99 11.77 -13.59
N ASN A 188 -7.88 12.09 -14.24
CA ASN A 188 -7.81 12.35 -15.68
C ASN A 188 -7.73 11.08 -16.53
N GLN A 189 -7.53 9.91 -15.92
CA GLN A 189 -7.66 8.66 -16.65
C GLN A 189 -9.14 8.41 -16.96
N LYS A 190 -9.41 7.89 -18.16
CA LYS A 190 -10.78 7.57 -18.60
C LYS A 190 -11.26 6.25 -18.00
N TRP A 191 -11.32 6.20 -16.68
CA TRP A 191 -11.82 5.04 -15.95
C TRP A 191 -13.34 4.99 -16.04
N ASP A 192 -13.87 3.85 -16.45
CA ASP A 192 -15.32 3.58 -16.44
C ASP A 192 -15.75 3.09 -15.04
N VAL A 193 -15.58 3.96 -14.05
CA VAL A 193 -15.80 3.65 -12.62
C VAL A 193 -16.72 4.64 -11.92
N TYR A 194 -16.97 5.83 -12.47
CA TYR A 194 -17.73 6.88 -11.78
C TYR A 194 -19.20 6.55 -11.54
N ASP A 195 -19.75 5.58 -12.27
CA ASP A 195 -21.09 5.05 -12.05
C ASP A 195 -21.13 3.87 -11.07
N ARG A 196 -19.96 3.43 -10.55
CA ARG A 196 -19.90 2.31 -9.60
C ARG A 196 -20.32 2.75 -8.20
N PRO A 197 -21.02 1.88 -7.44
CA PRO A 197 -21.37 2.17 -6.05
C PRO A 197 -20.14 2.54 -5.22
N GLY A 198 -20.25 3.58 -4.38
CA GLY A 198 -19.19 4.04 -3.49
C GLY A 198 -18.21 5.04 -4.10
N VAL A 199 -18.08 5.11 -5.43
CA VAL A 199 -17.16 6.06 -6.08
C VAL A 199 -17.61 7.50 -5.86
N GLN A 200 -16.68 8.34 -5.44
CA GLN A 200 -16.93 9.77 -5.28
C GLN A 200 -16.88 10.48 -6.63
N GLN A 201 -17.77 11.44 -6.84
CA GLN A 201 -17.76 12.26 -8.05
C GLN A 201 -16.52 13.17 -8.10
N PRO A 202 -16.00 13.53 -9.30
CA PRO A 202 -14.73 14.26 -9.44
C PRO A 202 -14.63 15.56 -8.65
N ASP A 203 -15.72 16.30 -8.48
CA ASP A 203 -15.78 17.53 -7.69
C ASP A 203 -15.61 17.25 -6.20
N VAL A 204 -16.26 16.19 -5.69
CA VAL A 204 -16.11 15.72 -4.30
C VAL A 204 -14.70 15.25 -4.04
N GLN A 205 -14.15 14.42 -4.95
CA GLN A 205 -12.77 13.96 -4.87
C GLN A 205 -11.77 15.12 -4.81
N THR A 206 -11.95 16.12 -5.68
CA THR A 206 -11.07 17.30 -5.74
C THR A 206 -11.14 18.11 -4.45
N ARG A 207 -12.35 18.33 -3.93
CA ARG A 207 -12.55 19.06 -2.68
C ARG A 207 -11.91 18.35 -1.50
N LEU A 208 -12.19 17.05 -1.32
CA LEU A 208 -11.65 16.26 -0.21
C LEU A 208 -10.13 16.10 -0.29
N MET A 209 -9.55 15.94 -1.50
CA MET A 209 -8.11 15.98 -1.69
C MET A 209 -7.51 17.28 -1.15
N HIS A 210 -8.08 18.44 -1.49
CA HIS A 210 -7.58 19.72 -0.98
C HIS A 210 -7.75 19.90 0.53
N GLU A 211 -8.80 19.31 1.12
CA GLU A 211 -9.06 19.36 2.56
C GLU A 211 -8.14 18.44 3.37
N HIS A 212 -7.73 17.29 2.81
CA HIS A 212 -7.16 16.18 3.61
C HIS A 212 -5.77 15.69 3.20
N ASP A 213 -5.30 15.99 1.98
CA ASP A 213 -4.02 15.48 1.47
C ASP A 213 -2.83 15.81 2.38
N ALA A 214 -2.80 17.01 2.96
CA ALA A 214 -1.73 17.44 3.85
C ALA A 214 -1.66 16.60 5.13
N ALA A 215 -2.81 16.30 5.74
CA ALA A 215 -2.86 15.47 6.95
C ALA A 215 -2.48 14.01 6.65
N GLN A 216 -2.91 13.49 5.49
CA GLN A 216 -2.46 12.18 5.03
C GLN A 216 -0.94 12.14 4.82
N ALA A 217 -0.38 13.17 4.20
CA ALA A 217 1.06 13.26 3.95
C ALA A 217 1.87 13.29 5.25
N GLU A 218 1.46 14.11 6.21
CA GLU A 218 2.09 14.22 7.53
C GLU A 218 2.08 12.87 8.26
N TRP A 219 0.91 12.23 8.33
CA TRP A 219 0.78 10.91 8.93
C TRP A 219 1.68 9.87 8.23
N PHE A 220 1.68 9.85 6.91
CA PHE A 220 2.42 8.83 6.16
C PHE A 220 3.93 8.98 6.31
N TYR A 221 4.46 10.21 6.31
CA TYR A 221 5.89 10.42 6.57
C TYR A 221 6.28 9.99 7.99
N GLY A 222 5.47 10.32 9.01
CA GLY A 222 5.71 9.84 10.37
C GLY A 222 5.66 8.31 10.48
N PHE A 223 4.75 7.66 9.74
CA PHE A 223 4.70 6.21 9.64
C PHE A 223 5.97 5.63 8.99
N LEU A 224 6.45 6.21 7.88
CA LEU A 224 7.69 5.77 7.21
C LEU A 224 8.91 5.93 8.12
N ASP A 225 8.98 7.03 8.89
CA ASP A 225 10.04 7.24 9.90
C ASP A 225 10.05 6.14 10.95
N SER A 226 8.86 5.73 11.42
CA SER A 226 8.72 4.64 12.39
C SER A 226 9.08 3.27 11.81
N LEU A 227 8.74 3.01 10.53
CA LEU A 227 8.91 1.69 9.92
C LEU A 227 10.35 1.44 9.47
N PHE A 228 10.95 2.40 8.77
CA PHE A 228 12.26 2.23 8.15
C PHE A 228 13.40 2.89 8.94
N GLY A 229 13.09 3.60 10.03
CA GLY A 229 14.06 4.35 10.81
C GLY A 229 14.47 5.63 10.09
N GLY A 230 13.79 6.74 10.41
CA GLY A 230 14.10 8.07 9.86
C GLY A 230 15.55 8.53 10.13
N PRO A 231 16.03 9.56 9.40
CA PRO A 231 17.38 10.08 9.60
C PRO A 231 17.52 10.64 11.02
N SER A 232 18.35 9.97 11.84
CA SER A 232 18.84 10.47 13.13
C SER A 232 19.64 11.76 12.97
#